data_AF-A0AAN0K1V2-F1
#
_entry.id   AF-A0AAN0K1V2-F1
#
_cell.length_a   1.000
_cell.length_b   1.000
_cell.length_c   1.000
_cell.angle_alpha   90.00
_cell.angle_beta   90.00
_cell.angle_gamma   90.00
#
_symmetry.space_group_name_H-M   'P 1'
#
loop_
_entity.id
_entity.type
_entity.pdbx_description
1 polymer ?
#
loop_
_entity_poly.entity_id
_entity_poly.type
_entity_poly.pdbx_seq_one_letter_code
_entity_poly.pdbx_strand_id
1 'polypeptide(L)'
;MVDSPTTSYGLLFIAYVTAETWLGPAAALVQDITLPGMRAQASAVYIGIISIVASIGPVLVPLFSDHVPAFSDCLGLRYALLCTVPTFYFISALIFGSLGLVMKYWAQKHKNKSGSYAIFTDAIATSNDNGKTT
;
A
#
# COMPACT_ATOMS: atom_id res chain seq x y z
N MET A 1 0.29 -20.38 -26.27
CA MET A 1 0.59 -21.29 -25.16
C MET A 1 2.09 -21.44 -25.09
N VAL A 2 2.68 -21.60 -23.90
CA VAL A 2 4.07 -22.02 -23.80
C VAL A 2 4.05 -23.54 -23.88
N ASP A 3 4.52 -24.10 -24.98
CA ASP A 3 4.32 -25.51 -25.33
C ASP A 3 5.21 -26.48 -24.53
N SER A 4 5.92 -25.96 -23.53
CA SER A 4 6.78 -26.70 -22.61
C SER A 4 6.27 -26.55 -21.17
N PRO A 5 5.92 -27.66 -20.48
CA PRO A 5 5.58 -27.65 -19.06
C PRO A 5 6.67 -26.99 -18.21
N THR A 6 7.94 -27.25 -18.53
CA THR A 6 9.11 -26.74 -17.83
C THR A 6 9.18 -25.21 -17.87
N THR A 7 8.88 -24.61 -19.02
CA THR A 7 8.90 -23.15 -19.16
C THR A 7 7.75 -22.50 -18.40
N SER A 8 6.59 -23.16 -18.30
CA SER A 8 5.46 -22.69 -17.47
C SER A 8 5.82 -22.71 -15.97
N TYR A 9 6.48 -23.76 -15.49
CA TYR A 9 6.97 -23.83 -14.11
C TYR A 9 8.05 -22.80 -13.82
N GLY A 10 8.97 -22.57 -14.75
CA GLY A 10 10.01 -21.54 -14.61
C GLY A 10 9.41 -20.13 -14.51
N LEU A 11 8.41 -19.81 -15.34
CA LEU A 11 7.74 -18.52 -15.29
C LEU A 11 6.95 -18.34 -13.98
N LEU A 12 6.24 -19.38 -13.54
CA LEU A 12 5.53 -19.37 -12.26
C LEU A 12 6.48 -19.18 -11.09
N PHE A 13 7.63 -19.85 -11.11
CA PHE A 13 8.64 -19.71 -10.06
C PHE A 13 9.15 -18.27 -9.98
N ILE A 14 9.52 -17.67 -11.11
CA ILE A 14 10.00 -16.28 -11.15
C ILE A 14 8.91 -15.30 -10.70
N ALA A 15 7.68 -15.50 -11.17
CA ALA A 15 6.54 -14.68 -10.77
C ALA A 15 6.29 -14.79 -9.26
N TYR A 16 6.33 -16.00 -8.70
CA TYR A 16 6.09 -16.24 -7.29
C TYR A 16 7.20 -15.68 -6.40
N VAL A 17 8.47 -15.89 -6.76
CA VAL A 17 9.59 -15.30 -6.04
C VAL A 17 9.48 -13.78 -6.02
N THR A 18 9.19 -13.15 -7.16
CA THR A 18 9.02 -11.70 -7.23
C THR A 18 7.81 -11.22 -6.41
N ALA A 19 6.72 -12.00 -6.40
CA ALA A 19 5.51 -11.69 -5.66
C ALA A 19 5.69 -11.81 -4.13
N GLU A 20 6.59 -12.65 -3.63
CA GLU A 20 6.80 -12.86 -2.18
C GLU A 20 8.01 -12.11 -1.62
N THR A 21 8.88 -11.57 -2.47
CA THR A 21 10.13 -10.91 -2.05
C THR A 21 9.90 -9.71 -1.11
N TRP A 22 8.73 -9.05 -1.17
CA TRP A 22 8.40 -7.90 -0.32
C TRP A 22 8.13 -8.28 1.14
N LEU A 23 7.80 -9.54 1.43
CA LEU A 23 7.39 -9.99 2.77
C LEU A 23 8.56 -9.93 3.76
N GLY A 24 9.77 -10.27 3.30
CA GLY A 24 10.99 -10.26 4.13
C GLY A 24 11.37 -8.86 4.63
N PRO A 25 11.58 -7.87 3.73
CA PRO A 25 11.89 -6.49 4.12
C PRO A 25 10.79 -5.85 4.98
N ALA A 26 9.51 -6.14 4.68
CA ALA A 26 8.39 -5.61 5.45
C ALA A 26 8.41 -6.12 6.90
N ALA A 27 8.66 -7.42 7.10
CA ALA A 27 8.77 -8.00 8.44
C ALA A 27 9.97 -7.44 9.22
N ALA A 28 11.10 -7.20 8.54
CA ALA A 28 12.29 -6.60 9.14
C ALA A 28 12.04 -5.15 9.58
N LEU A 29 11.37 -4.35 8.74
CA LEU A 29 11.05 -2.95 9.05
C LEU A 29 10.12 -2.82 10.26
N VAL A 30 9.08 -3.66 10.36
CA VAL A 30 8.16 -3.66 11.52
C VAL A 30 8.92 -3.89 12.82
N GLN A 31 9.93 -4.76 12.77
CA GLN A 31 10.76 -5.11 13.92
C GLN A 31 11.81 -4.05 14.28
N ASP A 32 12.23 -3.22 13.32
CA ASP A 32 13.22 -2.15 13.48
C ASP A 32 12.57 -0.89 14.11
N ILE A 33 11.32 -0.60 13.73
CA ILE A 33 10.55 0.53 14.29
C ILE A 33 9.95 0.24 15.67
N THR A 34 9.97 -1.02 16.14
CA THR A 34 9.41 -1.37 17.46
C THR A 34 10.45 -1.34 18.57
N LEU A 35 10.03 -0.88 19.75
CA LEU A 35 10.86 -0.97 20.96
C LEU A 35 11.20 -2.44 21.29
N PRO A 36 12.40 -2.73 21.85
CA PRO A 36 12.89 -4.09 22.08
C PRO A 36 11.94 -5.01 22.86
N GLY A 37 11.17 -4.45 23.81
CA GLY A 37 10.21 -5.19 24.62
C GLY A 37 8.85 -5.46 23.95
N MET A 38 8.55 -4.84 22.80
CA MET A 38 7.24 -4.91 22.15
C MET A 38 7.27 -5.64 20.80
N ARG A 39 8.43 -6.19 20.39
CA ARG A 39 8.62 -6.85 19.10
C ARG A 39 7.64 -8.02 18.88
N ALA A 40 7.34 -8.78 19.94
CA ALA A 40 6.39 -9.89 19.88
C ALA A 40 4.94 -9.42 19.58
N GLN A 41 4.52 -8.33 20.21
CA GLN A 41 3.19 -7.75 19.97
C GLN A 41 3.08 -7.15 18.57
N ALA A 42 4.13 -6.45 18.10
CA ALA A 42 4.14 -5.91 16.75
C ALA A 42 4.17 -6.99 15.66
N SER A 43 4.90 -8.09 15.86
CA SER A 43 4.84 -9.23 14.93
C SER A 43 3.46 -9.89 14.92
N ALA A 44 2.78 -9.97 16.06
CA ALA A 44 1.43 -10.54 16.13
C ALA A 44 0.41 -9.68 15.38
N VAL A 45 0.49 -8.35 15.53
CA VAL A 45 -0.37 -7.41 14.79
C VAL A 45 -0.07 -7.48 13.28
N TYR A 46 1.21 -7.50 12.91
CA TYR A 46 1.63 -7.62 11.51
C TYR A 46 1.12 -8.91 10.84
N ILE A 47 1.31 -10.06 11.50
CA ILE A 47 0.80 -11.35 11.02
C ILE A 47 -0.72 -11.35 10.99
N GLY A 48 -1.39 -10.74 11.97
CA GLY A 48 -2.85 -10.63 12.00
C GLY A 48 -3.39 -9.86 10.79
N ILE A 49 -2.79 -8.73 10.43
CA ILE A 49 -3.18 -7.94 9.27
C ILE A 49 -2.94 -8.73 7.97
N ILE A 50 -1.77 -9.37 7.83
CA ILE A 50 -1.47 -10.19 6.65
C ILE A 50 -2.46 -11.35 6.52
N SER A 51 -2.81 -12.00 7.62
CA SER A 51 -3.74 -13.14 7.62
C SER A 51 -5.15 -12.72 7.15
N ILE A 52 -5.62 -11.53 7.54
CA ILE A 52 -6.90 -10.98 7.08
C ILE A 52 -6.85 -10.71 5.58
N VAL A 53 -5.80 -10.06 5.09
CA VAL A 53 -5.64 -9.75 3.66
C VAL A 53 -5.55 -11.03 2.82
N ALA A 54 -4.75 -12.00 3.28
CA ALA A 54 -4.60 -13.30 2.63
C ALA A 54 -5.92 -14.08 2.56
N SER A 55 -6.79 -13.92 3.57
CA SER A 55 -8.10 -14.58 3.62
C SER A 55 -9.14 -13.93 2.71
N ILE A 56 -9.04 -12.62 2.46
CA ILE A 56 -9.98 -11.87 1.61
C ILE A 56 -9.74 -12.15 0.12
N GLY A 57 -8.49 -12.35 -0.30
CA GLY A 57 -8.14 -12.59 -1.71
C GLY A 57 -8.92 -13.73 -2.38
N PRO A 58 -8.94 -14.95 -1.81
CA PRO A 58 -9.66 -16.09 -2.38
C PRO A 58 -11.19 -15.93 -2.41
N VAL A 59 -11.77 -15.02 -1.63
CA VAL A 59 -13.21 -14.75 -1.61
C VAL A 59 -13.59 -13.67 -2.61
N LEU A 60 -12.74 -12.68 -2.82
CA LEU A 60 -12.97 -11.60 -3.78
C LEU A 60 -12.82 -12.08 -5.23
N VAL A 61 -11.84 -12.95 -5.51
CA VAL A 61 -11.53 -13.40 -6.87
C VAL A 61 -12.71 -14.13 -7.55
N PRO A 62 -13.42 -15.07 -6.90
CA PRO A 62 -14.60 -15.71 -7.46
C PRO A 62 -15.80 -14.76 -7.61
N LEU A 63 -16.04 -13.88 -6.64
CA LEU A 63 -17.16 -12.93 -6.69
C LEU A 63 -17.04 -11.93 -7.86
N PHE A 64 -15.82 -11.49 -8.16
CA PHE A 64 -15.54 -10.69 -9.35
C PHE A 64 -15.65 -11.52 -10.65
N SER A 65 -15.34 -12.82 -10.61
CA SER A 65 -15.45 -13.72 -11.76
C SER A 65 -16.91 -14.02 -12.13
N ASP A 66 -17.82 -14.13 -11.14
CA ASP A 66 -19.22 -14.48 -11.37
C ASP A 66 -20.05 -13.35 -12.02
N HIS A 67 -19.60 -12.10 -11.95
CA HIS A 67 -20.27 -10.97 -12.64
C HIS A 67 -19.91 -10.87 -14.14
N VAL A 68 -18.96 -11.68 -14.63
CA VAL A 68 -18.56 -11.71 -16.04
C VAL A 68 -18.94 -13.07 -16.64
N PRO A 69 -20.10 -13.19 -17.32
CA PRO A 69 -20.65 -14.47 -17.80
C PRO A 69 -19.84 -15.16 -18.91
N ALA A 70 -18.65 -14.65 -19.26
CA ALA A 70 -17.78 -15.19 -20.30
C ALA A 70 -16.85 -16.34 -19.82
N PHE A 71 -16.90 -16.74 -18.54
CA PHE A 71 -15.91 -17.63 -17.93
C PHE A 71 -16.47 -18.94 -17.33
N SER A 72 -17.61 -19.46 -17.83
CA SER A 72 -18.22 -20.71 -17.32
C SER A 72 -17.52 -22.03 -17.72
N ASP A 73 -16.51 -22.01 -18.58
CA ASP A 73 -15.77 -23.22 -18.98
C ASP A 73 -14.46 -23.42 -18.19
N CYS A 74 -13.91 -24.64 -18.18
CA CYS A 74 -12.63 -24.97 -17.54
C CYS A 74 -11.44 -24.10 -18.03
N LEU A 75 -11.53 -23.54 -19.23
CA LEU A 75 -10.58 -22.55 -19.77
C LEU A 75 -10.85 -21.12 -19.26
N GLY A 76 -12.10 -20.83 -18.90
CA GLY A 76 -12.56 -19.53 -18.43
C GLY A 76 -11.90 -19.09 -17.13
N LEU A 77 -11.68 -20.02 -16.19
CA LEU A 77 -10.97 -19.71 -14.93
C LEU A 77 -9.53 -19.25 -15.18
N ARG A 78 -8.87 -19.80 -16.20
CA ARG A 78 -7.50 -19.43 -16.57
C ARG A 78 -7.45 -18.04 -17.22
N TYR A 79 -8.42 -17.70 -18.07
CA TYR A 79 -8.55 -16.35 -18.63
C TYR A 79 -9.01 -15.32 -17.59
N ALA A 80 -9.88 -15.72 -16.65
CA ALA A 80 -10.27 -14.89 -15.52
C ALA A 80 -9.06 -14.54 -14.67
N LEU A 81 -8.24 -15.51 -14.27
CA LEU A 81 -6.99 -15.24 -13.54
C LEU A 81 -6.01 -14.35 -14.35
N LEU A 82 -5.88 -14.59 -15.66
CA LEU A 82 -4.98 -13.82 -16.53
C LEU A 82 -5.44 -12.38 -16.76
N CYS A 83 -6.73 -12.09 -16.70
CA CYS A 83 -7.28 -10.73 -16.80
C CYS A 83 -7.39 -10.05 -15.42
N THR A 84 -7.78 -10.79 -14.39
CA THR A 84 -8.01 -10.26 -13.04
C THR A 84 -6.70 -9.79 -12.42
N VAL A 85 -5.61 -10.56 -12.55
CA VAL A 85 -4.30 -10.19 -12.00
C VAL A 85 -3.81 -8.82 -12.51
N PRO A 86 -3.69 -8.55 -13.83
CA PRO A 86 -3.24 -7.25 -14.31
C PRO A 86 -4.22 -6.11 -14.01
N THR A 87 -5.53 -6.39 -13.97
CA THR A 87 -6.53 -5.36 -13.62
C THR A 87 -6.38 -4.93 -12.16
N PHE A 88 -6.17 -5.88 -11.24
CA PHE A 88 -5.88 -5.58 -9.83
C PHE A 88 -4.54 -4.87 -9.65
N TYR A 89 -3.50 -5.20 -10.43
CA TYR A 89 -2.25 -4.45 -10.42
C TYR A 89 -2.43 -3.00 -10.91
N PHE A 90 -3.27 -2.77 -11.92
CA PHE A 90 -3.61 -1.43 -12.39
C PHE A 90 -4.36 -0.62 -11.31
N ILE A 91 -5.33 -1.24 -10.65
CA ILE A 91 -6.06 -0.63 -9.53
C ILE A 91 -5.12 -0.31 -8.37
N SER A 92 -4.21 -1.24 -8.04
CA SER A 92 -3.18 -1.04 -7.02
C SER A 92 -2.24 0.10 -7.38
N ALA A 93 -1.82 0.21 -8.65
CA ALA A 93 -0.99 1.31 -9.13
C ALA A 93 -1.70 2.66 -9.02
N LEU A 94 -3.01 2.71 -9.31
CA LEU A 94 -3.84 3.90 -9.11
C LEU A 94 -3.93 4.30 -7.64
N ILE A 95 -4.14 3.33 -6.75
CA ILE A 95 -4.22 3.54 -5.29
C ILE A 95 -2.87 3.99 -4.71
N PHE A 96 -1.77 3.37 -5.10
CA PHE A 96 -0.44 3.78 -4.64
C PHE A 96 -0.05 5.16 -5.18
N GLY A 97 -0.39 5.47 -6.43
CA GLY A 97 -0.19 6.79 -7.00
C GLY A 97 -0.97 7.87 -6.26
N SER A 98 -2.24 7.60 -5.93
CA SER A 98 -3.08 8.54 -5.18
C SER A 98 -2.65 8.67 -3.71
N LEU A 99 -2.20 7.60 -3.06
CA LEU A 99 -1.63 7.67 -1.71
C LEU A 99 -0.32 8.48 -1.67
N GLY A 100 0.51 8.37 -2.71
CA GLY A 100 1.71 9.20 -2.88
C GLY A 100 1.39 10.69 -3.06
N LEU A 101 0.30 11.02 -3.76
CA LEU A 101 -0.18 12.40 -3.90
C LEU A 101 -0.74 12.93 -2.58
N VAL A 102 -1.47 12.10 -1.82
CA VAL A 102 -2.00 12.46 -0.50
C VAL A 102 -0.85 12.79 0.46
N MET A 103 0.22 11.99 0.51
CA MET A 103 1.38 12.32 1.36
C MET A 103 2.02 13.66 0.98
N LYS A 104 2.14 13.96 -0.32
CA LYS A 104 2.64 15.28 -0.78
C LYS A 104 1.70 16.42 -0.39
N TYR A 105 0.39 16.20 -0.48
CA TYR A 105 -0.63 17.18 -0.11
C TYR A 105 -0.59 17.49 1.40
N TRP A 106 -0.48 16.46 2.24
CA TRP A 106 -0.35 16.63 3.69
C TRP A 106 0.97 17.30 4.08
N ALA A 107 2.09 16.95 3.43
CA ALA A 107 3.39 17.59 3.66
C ALA A 107 3.37 19.09 3.33
N GLN A 108 2.70 19.47 2.23
CA GLN A 108 2.48 20.87 1.85
C GLN A 108 1.65 21.62 2.91
N LYS A 109 0.55 21.00 3.38
CA LYS A 109 -0.32 21.58 4.40
C LYS A 109 0.40 21.87 5.71
N HIS A 110 1.32 21.00 6.14
CA HIS A 110 2.12 21.21 7.35
C HIS A 110 3.11 22.38 7.21
N LYS A 111 3.79 22.51 6.05
CA LYS A 111 4.68 23.65 5.79
C LYS A 111 3.93 24.99 5.78
N ASN A 112 2.75 25.03 5.16
CA ASN A 112 1.94 26.25 5.09
C ASN A 112 1.45 26.71 6.48
N LYS A 113 1.02 25.79 7.33
CA LYS A 113 0.63 26.10 8.72
C LYS A 113 1.81 26.65 9.53
N SER A 114 2.99 26.03 9.43
CA SER A 114 4.20 26.49 10.12
C SER A 114 4.60 27.91 9.73
N GLY A 115 4.53 28.26 8.45
CA GLY A 115 4.81 29.62 7.98
C GLY A 115 3.79 30.63 8.50
N SER A 116 2.52 30.24 8.57
CA SER A 116 1.46 31.10 9.12
C SER A 116 1.69 31.45 10.59
N TYR A 117 2.09 30.49 11.43
CA TYR A 117 2.39 30.75 12.85
C TYR A 117 3.59 31.68 13.06
N ALA A 118 4.61 31.60 12.19
CA ALA A 118 5.77 32.49 12.24
C ALA A 118 5.39 33.95 11.94
N ILE A 119 4.57 34.19 10.92
CA ILE A 119 4.10 35.54 10.59
C ILE A 119 3.23 36.13 11.71
N PHE A 120 2.35 35.32 12.32
CA PHE A 120 1.54 35.78 13.44
C PHE A 120 2.38 36.09 14.69
N THR A 121 3.43 35.30 14.97
CA THR A 121 4.29 35.56 16.13
C THR A 121 5.13 36.84 15.95
N ASP A 122 5.61 37.11 14.74
CA ASP A 122 6.36 38.33 14.43
C ASP A 122 5.47 39.58 14.47
N ALA A 123 4.22 39.46 14.02
CA ALA A 123 3.24 40.54 14.11
C ALA A 123 2.89 40.90 15.56
N ILE A 124 2.78 39.91 16.45
CA ILE A 124 2.54 40.14 17.88
C ILE A 124 3.77 40.76 18.55
N ALA A 125 4.99 40.30 18.21
CA ALA A 125 6.23 40.88 18.73
C ALA A 125 6.37 42.37 18.32
N THR A 126 6.10 42.69 17.06
CA THR A 126 6.13 44.06 16.54
C THR A 126 5.06 44.95 17.18
N SER A 127 3.85 44.43 17.42
CA SER A 127 2.79 45.18 18.12
C SER A 127 3.13 45.45 19.58
N ASN A 128 3.85 44.54 20.25
CA ASN A 128 4.23 44.68 21.66
C ASN A 128 5.32 45.76 21.86
N ASP A 129 6.27 45.87 20.93
CA ASP A 129 7.31 46.91 21.00
C ASP A 129 6.73 48.32 20.79
N ASN A 130 5.76 48.47 19.88
CA ASN A 130 5.10 49.76 19.64
C ASN A 130 4.26 50.25 20.84
N GLY A 131 3.80 49.36 21.72
CA GLY A 131 3.03 49.70 22.92
C GLY A 131 3.87 50.11 24.13
N LYS A 132 5.20 49.94 24.08
CA LYS A 132 6.13 50.36 25.15
C LYS A 132 6.75 51.74 24.93
N THR A 133 6.62 52.31 23.73
CA THR A 133 7.20 53.61 23.35
C THR A 133 6.24 54.79 23.51
N THR A 134 5.04 54.57 24.07
CA THR A 134 4.04 55.61 24.38
C THR A 134 3.84 55.75 25.88
#